data_AF-A0A1N6XI13-F1
#
_entry.id   AF-A0A1N6XI13-F1
#
_cell.length_a   1.000
_cell.length_b   1.000
_cell.length_c   1.000
_cell.angle_alpha   90.00
_cell.angle_beta   90.00
_cell.angle_gamma   90.00
#
_symmetry.space_group_name_H-M   'P 1'
#
loop_
_entity.id
_entity.type
_entity.pdbx_description
1 polymer ?
#
loop_
_entity_poly.entity_id
_entity_poly.type
_entity_poly.pdbx_seq_one_letter_code
_entity_poly.pdbx_strand_id
1 'polypeptide(L)'
;MDILKIATIMQQKGISIESLKNRIEENGEKLSRTSISDIINGKGNPKLSTLISISKALDVDFSELFTNVKNNDKAIAITMLNGELKTFTSLFELKEYVNHI
;
A
#
# COMPACT_ATOMS: atom_id res chain seq x y z
N MET A 1 6.73 9.12 -12.87
CA MET A 1 5.66 8.11 -12.75
C MET A 1 5.73 7.59 -11.32
N ASP A 2 4.93 8.16 -10.42
CA ASP A 2 4.98 7.85 -8.97
C ASP A 2 4.22 6.57 -8.68
N ILE A 3 4.80 5.43 -9.07
CA ILE A 3 4.21 4.10 -8.87
C ILE A 3 4.31 3.68 -7.40
N LEU A 4 5.40 4.04 -6.72
CA LEU A 4 5.64 3.66 -5.33
C LEU A 4 5.22 4.78 -4.36
N LYS A 5 4.55 4.41 -3.28
CA LYS A 5 4.04 5.32 -2.22
C LYS A 5 4.89 5.33 -0.96
N ILE A 6 6.14 4.87 -1.07
CA ILE A 6 7.12 4.78 0.04
C ILE A 6 7.29 6.14 0.72
N ALA A 7 7.43 7.24 -0.03
CA ALA A 7 7.56 8.59 0.52
C ALA A 7 6.37 8.98 1.41
N THR A 8 5.15 8.70 0.94
CA THR A 8 3.91 9.02 1.65
C THR A 8 3.78 8.19 2.93
N ILE A 9 4.07 6.89 2.86
CA ILE A 9 4.04 5.99 4.02
C ILE A 9 5.04 6.46 5.08
N MET A 10 6.26 6.80 4.66
CA MET A 10 7.30 7.34 5.54
C MET A 10 6.85 8.62 6.23
N GLN A 11 6.26 9.56 5.49
CA GLN A 11 5.74 10.81 6.05
C GLN A 11 4.63 10.56 7.08
N GLN A 12 3.68 9.68 6.78
CA GLN A 12 2.57 9.33 7.69
C GLN A 12 3.07 8.68 8.98
N LYS A 13 4.11 7.84 8.89
CA LYS A 13 4.69 7.14 10.05
C LYS A 13 5.83 7.92 10.74
N GLY A 14 6.19 9.11 10.26
CA GLY A 14 7.30 9.90 10.82
C GLY A 14 8.67 9.21 10.67
N ILE A 15 8.86 8.39 9.64
CA ILE A 15 10.08 7.61 9.40
C ILE A 15 11.02 8.39 8.48
N SER A 16 12.25 8.62 8.92
CA SER A 16 13.32 9.20 8.09
C SER A 16 13.99 8.15 7.21
N ILE A 17 14.73 8.57 6.18
CA ILE A 17 15.53 7.66 5.33
C ILE A 17 16.54 6.87 6.17
N GLU A 18 17.16 7.48 7.18
CA GLU A 18 18.10 6.78 8.06
C GLU A 18 17.39 5.71 8.90
N SER A 19 16.22 6.03 9.45
CA SER A 19 15.42 5.07 10.20
C SER A 19 14.97 3.90 9.32
N LEU A 20 14.51 4.17 8.09
CA LEU A 20 14.17 3.12 7.13
C LEU A 20 15.38 2.23 6.81
N LYS A 21 16.55 2.83 6.55
CA LYS A 21 17.78 2.08 6.30
C LYS A 21 18.11 1.14 7.46
N ASN A 22 18.10 1.64 8.70
CA ASN A 22 18.44 0.85 9.88
C ASN A 22 17.46 -0.33 10.06
N ARG A 23 16.16 -0.10 9.84
CA ARG A 23 15.15 -1.17 9.89
C ARG A 23 15.31 -2.22 8.79
N ILE A 24 15.76 -1.82 7.60
CA ILE A 24 16.08 -2.77 6.52
C ILE A 24 17.30 -3.63 6.93
N GLU A 25 18.30 -3.01 7.55
CA GLU A 25 19.49 -3.70 8.10
C GLU A 25 19.13 -4.68 9.22
N GLU A 26 18.22 -4.32 10.12
CA GLU A 26 17.68 -5.19 11.17
C GLU A 26 16.95 -6.43 10.58
N ASN A 27 16.35 -6.28 9.39
CA ASN A 27 15.70 -7.38 8.66
C ASN A 27 16.67 -8.23 7.82
N GLY A 28 17.98 -7.99 7.92
CA GLY A 28 19.02 -8.79 7.28
C GLY A 28 19.38 -8.38 5.84
N GLU A 29 18.84 -7.25 5.34
CA GLU A 29 19.21 -6.69 4.04
C GLU A 29 20.01 -5.38 4.19
N LYS A 30 20.83 -5.03 3.21
CA LYS A 30 21.59 -3.78 3.23
C LYS A 30 21.25 -2.92 2.02
N LEU A 31 20.89 -1.66 2.27
CA LEU A 31 20.69 -0.65 1.26
C LEU A 31 21.38 0.65 1.65
N SER A 32 22.01 1.30 0.68
CA SER A 32 22.57 2.63 0.90
C SER A 32 21.46 3.68 0.98
N ARG A 33 21.71 4.79 1.68
CA ARG A 33 20.79 5.95 1.70
C ARG A 33 20.49 6.47 0.30
N THR A 34 21.49 6.48 -0.57
CA THR A 34 21.35 6.91 -1.97
C THR A 34 20.40 5.99 -2.72
N SER A 35 20.58 4.67 -2.59
CA SER A 35 19.69 3.68 -3.22
C SER A 35 18.26 3.82 -2.73
N ILE A 36 18.05 4.01 -1.42
CA ILE A 36 16.72 4.25 -0.85
C ILE A 36 16.12 5.54 -1.42
N SER A 37 16.90 6.62 -1.49
CA SER A 37 16.48 7.90 -2.07
C SER A 37 16.11 7.75 -3.55
N ASP A 38 16.90 7.03 -4.34
CA ASP A 38 16.63 6.81 -5.76
C ASP A 38 15.35 5.99 -5.96
N ILE A 39 15.11 4.98 -5.11
CA ILE A 39 13.86 4.20 -5.12
C ILE A 39 12.66 5.08 -4.80
N ILE A 40 12.76 5.89 -3.73
CA ILE A 40 11.68 6.81 -3.30
C ILE A 40 11.34 7.81 -4.40
N ASN A 41 12.34 8.33 -5.10
CA ASN A 41 12.17 9.33 -6.16
C ASN A 41 11.91 8.71 -7.55
N GLY A 42 11.70 7.40 -7.64
CA GLY A 42 11.42 6.71 -8.91
C GLY A 42 12.57 6.70 -9.91
N LYS A 43 13.80 6.96 -9.45
CA LYS A 43 15.03 6.90 -10.26
C LYS A 43 15.69 5.53 -10.22
N GLY A 44 15.39 4.74 -9.18
CA GLY A 44 15.89 3.39 -9.01
C GLY A 44 15.00 2.33 -9.68
N ASN A 45 15.59 1.18 -9.97
CA ASN A 45 14.87 -0.03 -10.39
C ASN A 45 15.06 -1.14 -9.34
N PRO A 46 14.34 -1.08 -8.20
CA PRO A 46 14.52 -2.05 -7.11
C PRO A 46 14.07 -3.45 -7.53
N LYS A 47 14.75 -4.46 -7.01
CA LYS A 47 14.30 -5.85 -7.14
C LYS A 47 13.05 -6.07 -6.27
N LEU A 48 12.27 -7.11 -6.59
CA LEU A 48 11.13 -7.52 -5.77
C LEU A 48 11.53 -7.75 -4.31
N SER A 49 12.67 -8.42 -4.06
CA SER A 49 13.18 -8.65 -2.70
C SER A 49 13.41 -7.34 -1.94
N THR A 50 13.98 -6.34 -2.61
CA THR A 50 14.20 -5.00 -2.04
C THR A 50 12.88 -4.34 -1.64
N LEU A 51 11.86 -4.45 -2.48
CA LEU A 51 10.53 -3.90 -2.17
C LEU A 51 9.87 -4.64 -1.00
N ILE A 52 10.01 -5.97 -0.91
CA ILE A 52 9.54 -6.77 0.24
C ILE A 52 10.24 -6.34 1.54
N SER A 53 11.55 -6.10 1.48
CA SER A 53 12.31 -5.67 2.65
C SER A 53 11.95 -4.25 3.08
N ILE A 54 11.63 -3.37 2.13
CA ILE A 54 11.07 -2.05 2.43
C ILE A 54 9.69 -2.15 3.08
N SER A 55 8.77 -3.00 2.58
CA SER A 55 7.44 -3.15 3.19
C SER A 55 7.51 -3.68 4.62
N LYS A 56 8.38 -4.67 4.87
CA LYS A 56 8.68 -5.18 6.22
C LYS A 56 9.23 -4.11 7.15
N ALA A 57 10.21 -3.33 6.67
CA ALA A 57 10.82 -2.25 7.46
C ALA A 57 9.84 -1.11 7.78
N LEU A 58 8.85 -0.88 6.90
CA LEU A 58 7.79 0.09 7.11
C LEU A 58 6.60 -0.48 7.89
N ASP A 59 6.57 -1.77 8.18
CA ASP A 59 5.47 -2.49 8.83
C ASP A 59 4.12 -2.21 8.13
N VAL A 60 4.08 -2.54 6.84
CA VAL A 60 2.91 -2.41 5.96
C VAL A 60 2.79 -3.63 5.05
N ASP A 61 1.59 -3.89 4.52
CA ASP A 61 1.43 -4.90 3.49
C ASP A 61 2.17 -4.49 2.20
N PHE A 62 2.69 -5.48 1.47
CA PHE A 62 3.43 -5.23 0.23
C PHE A 62 2.61 -4.44 -0.80
N SER A 63 1.29 -4.68 -0.86
CA SER A 63 0.35 -3.97 -1.74
C SER A 63 0.20 -2.49 -1.40
N GLU A 64 0.44 -2.08 -0.15
CA GLU A 64 0.38 -0.68 0.27
C GLU A 64 1.49 0.16 -0.35
N LEU A 65 2.60 -0.45 -0.76
CA LEU A 65 3.65 0.26 -1.49
C LEU A 65 3.16 0.85 -2.83
N PHE A 66 2.04 0.35 -3.37
CA PHE A 66 1.52 0.74 -4.68
C PHE A 66 0.17 1.46 -4.60
N THR A 67 -0.51 1.38 -3.46
CA THR A 67 -1.86 1.93 -3.28
C THR A 67 -1.81 3.16 -2.39
N ASN A 68 -2.69 4.14 -2.66
CA ASN A 68 -2.81 5.25 -1.74
C ASN A 68 -3.36 4.70 -0.41
N VAL A 69 -2.62 4.96 0.67
CA VAL A 69 -3.04 4.73 2.06
C VAL A 69 -4.24 5.63 2.34
N LYS A 70 -5.41 5.15 1.90
CA LYS A 70 -6.80 5.59 2.08
C LYS A 70 -7.63 5.02 0.92
N ASN A 71 -7.95 3.73 1.00
CA ASN A 71 -9.10 3.17 0.32
C ASN A 71 -9.97 2.48 1.37
N ASN A 72 -10.46 3.27 2.34
CA ASN A 72 -11.61 2.85 3.14
C ASN A 72 -12.90 2.80 2.29
N ASP A 73 -12.84 3.20 1.02
CA ASP A 73 -14.02 3.29 0.14
C ASP A 73 -14.25 2.05 -0.73
N LYS A 74 -13.33 1.08 -0.76
CA LYS A 74 -13.58 -0.20 -1.44
C LYS A 74 -14.20 -1.21 -0.47
N ALA A 75 -15.38 -0.87 0.05
CA ALA A 75 -16.27 -1.90 0.58
C ALA A 75 -16.80 -2.70 -0.62
N ILE A 76 -16.18 -3.86 -0.90
CA ILE A 76 -16.76 -4.84 -1.81
C ILE A 76 -17.76 -5.65 -0.99
N ALA A 77 -19.06 -5.38 -1.18
CA ALA A 77 -20.10 -6.23 -0.63
C ALA A 77 -20.52 -7.23 -1.71
N ILE A 78 -20.43 -8.53 -1.41
CA ILE A 78 -20.96 -9.59 -2.25
C ILE A 78 -22.15 -10.17 -1.50
N THR A 79 -23.35 -10.06 -2.06
CA THR A 79 -24.59 -10.51 -1.41
C THR A 79 -25.32 -11.49 -2.33
N MET A 80 -25.88 -12.55 -1.73
CA MET A 80 -26.78 -13.47 -2.43
C MET A 80 -28.22 -13.01 -2.20
N LEU A 81 -28.91 -12.64 -3.28
CA LEU A 81 -30.26 -12.10 -3.24
C LEU A 81 -31.10 -12.79 -4.31
N ASN A 82 -32.22 -13.38 -3.91
CA ASN A 82 -33.10 -14.15 -4.80
C ASN A 82 -32.38 -15.25 -5.61
N GLY A 83 -31.29 -15.81 -5.07
CA GLY A 83 -30.47 -16.82 -5.73
C GLY A 83 -29.41 -16.28 -6.69
N GLU A 84 -29.31 -14.96 -6.85
CA GLU A 84 -28.29 -14.31 -7.68
C GLU A 84 -27.19 -13.68 -6.84
N LEU A 85 -25.95 -13.75 -7.34
CA LEU A 85 -24.81 -13.05 -6.76
C LEU A 85 -24.78 -11.61 -7.25
N LYS A 86 -24.83 -10.67 -6.32
CA LYS A 86 -24.69 -9.24 -6.62
C LYS A 86 -23.48 -8.67 -5.89
N THR A 87 -22.66 -7.94 -6.64
CA THR A 87 -21.44 -7.31 -6.15
C THR A 87 -21.63 -5.80 -6.15
N PHE A 88 -21.30 -5.16 -5.03
CA PHE A 88 -21.30 -3.70 -4.88
C PHE A 88 -19.87 -3.24 -4.69
N THR A 89 -19.50 -2.16 -5.37
CA THR A 89 -18.13 -1.63 -5.37
C THR A 89 -17.95 -0.44 -4.42
N SER A 90 -19.05 0.02 -3.81
CA SER A 90 -19.06 1.08 -2.82
C SER A 90 -20.23 0.94 -1.84
N LEU A 91 -20.09 1.54 -0.66
CA LEU A 91 -21.20 1.64 0.31
C LEU A 91 -22.39 2.44 -0.23
N PHE A 92 -22.17 3.39 -1.13
CA PHE A 92 -23.24 4.18 -1.75
C PHE A 92 -24.12 3.30 -2.63
N GLU A 93 -23.51 2.50 -3.51
CA GLU A 93 -24.21 1.57 -4.40
C GLU A 93 -25.05 0.55 -3.62
N LEU A 94 -24.49 0.02 -2.53
CA LEU A 94 -25.20 -0.89 -1.63
C LEU A 94 -26.41 -0.20 -0.97
N LYS A 95 -26.24 1.04 -0.47
CA LYS A 95 -27.33 1.80 0.17
C LYS A 95 -28.45 2.13 -0.79
N GLU A 96 -28.12 2.61 -1.99
CA GLU A 96 -29.13 2.86 -3.04
C GLU A 96 -29.92 1.60 -3.34
N TYR A 97 -29.23 0.47 -3.50
CA TYR A 97 -29.91 -0.79 -3.77
C TYR A 97 -30.86 -1.21 -2.64
N VAL A 98 -30.43 -1.13 -1.37
CA VAL A 98 -31.26 -1.46 -0.20
C VAL A 98 -32.47 -0.54 -0.07
N ASN A 99 -32.34 0.74 -0.44
CA ASN A 99 -33.43 1.71 -0.36
C ASN A 99 -34.50 1.52 -1.45
N HIS A 100 -34.20 0.77 -2.52
CA HIS A 100 -35.10 0.55 -3.66
C HIS A 100 -35.66 -0.88 -3.77
N ILE A 101 -35.56 -1.67 -2.69
CA ILE A 101 -36.16 -3.01 -2.55
C ILE A 101 -37.20 -3.07 -1.44
#